data_AF-A0A1Q7CQG0-F1
#
_entry.id   AF-A0A1Q7CQG0-F1
#
_cell.length_a   1.000
_cell.length_b   1.000
_cell.length_c   1.000
_cell.angle_alpha   90.00
_cell.angle_beta   90.00
_cell.angle_gamma   90.00
#
_symmetry.space_group_name_H-M   'P 1'
#
loop_
_entity.id
_entity.type
_entity.pdbx_description
1 polymer ?
#
loop_
_entity_poly.entity_id
_entity_poly.type
_entity_poly.pdbx_seq_one_letter_code
_entity_poly.pdbx_strand_id
1 'polypeptide(L)' 'MKIRVMASHGPLRRGLVPFLVYRAEAYDESDRFREPTWGCAHDHESVEHAFNCGVAWLNGQSDESAVEMA' A
#
# COMPACT_ATOMS: atom_id res chain seq x y z
N MET A 1 10.13 -5.87 5.76
CA MET A 1 9.15 -5.41 4.76
C MET A 1 9.36 -3.93 4.47
N LYS A 2 9.14 -3.48 3.23
CA LYS A 2 9.11 -2.07 2.82
C LYS A 2 7.80 -1.73 2.11
N ILE A 3 7.42 -0.45 2.16
CA ILE A 3 6.22 0.07 1.50
C ILE A 3 6.60 0.81 0.22
N ARG A 4 5.86 0.57 -0.87
CA ARG A 4 5.85 1.40 -2.10
C ARG A 4 4.45 1.92 -2.36
N VAL A 5 4.36 3.04 -3.08
CA VAL A 5 3.09 3.60 -3.55
C VAL A 5 3.02 3.44 -5.07
N MET A 6 1.96 2.80 -5.54
CA MET A 6 1.65 2.63 -6.96
C MET A 6 0.60 3.65 -7.38
N ALA A 7 0.82 4.32 -8.50
CA ALA A 7 -0.14 5.23 -9.10
C ALA A 7 -0.82 4.54 -10.30
N SER A 8 -2.13 4.72 -10.43
CA SER A 8 -2.91 4.25 -11.57
C SER A 8 -4.01 5.25 -11.92
N HIS A 9 -4.62 5.10 -13.09
CA HIS A 9 -5.78 5.91 -13.45
C HIS A 9 -7.01 5.42 -12.69
N GLY A 10 -7.63 6.34 -11.95
CA GLY A 10 -8.90 6.11 -11.28
C GLY A 10 -10.06 5.99 -12.27
N PRO A 11 -11.26 5.62 -11.78
CA PRO A 11 -12.44 5.52 -12.61
C PRO A 11 -12.74 6.85 -13.32
N LEU A 12 -13.17 6.77 -14.59
CA LEU A 12 -13.55 7.94 -15.37
C LEU A 12 -14.70 8.69 -14.66
N ARG A 13 -14.39 9.83 -14.04
CA ARG A 13 -15.41 10.80 -13.61
C ARG A 13 -15.86 11.59 -14.85
N ARG A 14 -16.97 12.34 -14.77
CA ARG A 14 -17.57 13.12 -15.90
C ARG A 14 -16.68 14.23 -16.52
N GLY A 15 -15.35 14.13 -16.43
CA GLY A 15 -14.36 14.99 -17.08
C GLY A 15 -13.47 14.21 -18.06
N LEU A 16 -12.80 14.93 -18.95
CA LEU A 16 -12.02 14.36 -20.06
C LEU A 16 -10.67 13.74 -19.65
N VAL A 17 -10.24 13.93 -18.41
CA VAL A 17 -8.93 13.45 -17.91
C VAL A 17 -9.16 12.52 -16.72
N PRO A 18 -8.71 11.25 -16.80
CA PRO A 18 -8.74 10.34 -15.65
C PRO A 18 -7.87 10.89 -14.52
N PHE A 19 -8.41 10.95 -13.30
CA PHE A 19 -7.64 11.34 -12.12
C PHE A 19 -6.73 10.19 -11.67
N LEU A 20 -5.59 10.49 -11.06
CA LEU A 20 -4.73 9.45 -10.50
C LEU A 20 -5.28 8.97 -9.16
N VAL A 21 -5.22 7.67 -8.95
CA VAL A 21 -5.42 7.02 -7.64
C VAL A 21 -4.13 6.33 -7.22
N TYR A 22 -3.93 6.28 -5.91
CA TYR A 22 -2.73 5.74 -5.30
C TYR A 22 -3.08 4.54 -4.42
N ARG A 23 -2.27 3.51 -4.47
CA ARG A 23 -2.36 2.33 -3.58
C ARG A 23 -1.02 2.03 -2.95
N ALA A 24 -1.03 1.60 -1.70
CA ALA A 24 0.16 1.08 -1.04
C ALA A 24 0.31 -0.41 -1.27
N GLU A 25 1.54 -0.83 -1.51
CA GLU A 25 1.96 -2.22 -1.56
C GLU A 25 3.14 -2.43 -0.63
N ALA A 26 3.18 -3.59 0.02
CA ALA A 26 4.32 -4.02 0.80
C ALA A 26 5.03 -5.17 0.10
N TYR A 27 6.35 -5.17 0.19
CA TYR A 27 7.19 -6.21 -0.40
C TYR A 27 8.39 -6.50 0.52
N ASP A 28 8.97 -7.68 0.35
CA ASP A 28 10.23 -8.01 1.01
C ASP A 28 11.38 -7.30 0.30
N GLU A 29 12.20 -6.56 1.04
CA GLU A 29 13.36 -5.87 0.47
C GLU A 29 14.42 -6.84 -0.08
N SER A 30 14.49 -8.04 0.50
CA SER A 30 15.41 -9.09 0.05
C SER A 30 14.91 -9.80 -1.21
N ASP A 31 13.63 -9.68 -1.57
CA ASP A 31 13.11 -10.21 -2.82
C ASP A 31 13.57 -9.34 -4.00
N ARG A 32 14.36 -9.96 -4.88
CA ARG A 32 14.90 -9.35 -6.10
C ARG A 32 13.81 -8.84 -7.03
N PHE A 33 12.66 -9.52 -7.09
CA PHE A 33 11.56 -9.15 -7.96
C PHE A 33 10.63 -8.10 -7.34
N ARG A 34 10.75 -7.87 -6.03
CA ARG A 34 9.90 -6.97 -5.25
C ARG A 34 8.42 -7.30 -5.48
N GLU A 35 8.09 -8.59 -5.43
CA GLU A 35 6.72 -9.06 -5.51
C GLU A 35 5.94 -8.54 -4.29
N PRO A 36 4.73 -8.01 -4.50
CA PRO A 36 3.93 -7.51 -3.39
C PRO A 36 3.41 -8.68 -2.55
N THR A 37 3.75 -8.70 -1.27
CA THR A 37 3.18 -9.63 -0.28
C THR A 37 1.83 -9.14 0.24
N TRP A 38 1.58 -7.84 0.11
CA TRP A 38 0.33 -7.20 0.47
C TRP A 38 0.09 -5.95 -0.37
N GLY A 39 -1.17 -5.59 -0.58
CA GLY A 39 -1.59 -4.30 -1.11
C GLY A 39 -2.94 -3.87 -0.54
N CYS A 40 -3.13 -2.56 -0.36
CA CYS A 40 -4.41 -2.04 0.12
C CYS A 40 -5.51 -2.25 -0.94
N ALA A 41 -6.71 -2.60 -0.49
CA ALA A 41 -7.85 -2.90 -1.38
C ALA A 41 -8.59 -1.64 -1.88
N HIS A 42 -8.23 -0.45 -1.37
CA HIS A 42 -8.89 0.82 -1.66
C HIS A 42 -7.94 1.81 -2.32
N ASP A 43 -8.53 2.79 -2.99
CA ASP A 43 -7.84 3.88 -3.67
C ASP A 43 -7.67 5.09 -2.74
N HIS A 44 -6.53 5.75 -2.82
CA HIS A 44 -6.26 7.02 -2.16
C HIS A 44 -6.13 8.16 -3.19
N GLU A 45 -6.54 9.36 -2.79
CA GLU A 45 -6.43 10.56 -3.62
C GLU A 45 -5.04 11.24 -3.50
N SER A 46 -4.20 10.81 -2.56
CA SER A 46 -2.83 11.33 -2.39
C SER A 46 -1.80 10.24 -2.09
N VAL A 47 -0.56 10.48 -2.50
CA VAL A 47 0.59 9.60 -2.23
C VAL A 47 0.83 9.44 -0.73
N GLU A 48 0.76 10.54 0.02
CA GLU A 48 0.96 10.55 1.47
C GLU A 48 -0.08 9.67 2.18
N HIS A 49 -1.35 9.78 1.79
CA HIS A 49 -2.41 8.98 2.39
C HIS A 49 -2.23 7.49 2.11
N ALA A 50 -1.85 7.12 0.88
CA ALA A 50 -1.52 5.74 0.55
C ALA A 50 -0.32 5.24 1.38
N PHE A 51 0.77 6.02 1.45
CA PHE A 51 1.95 5.63 2.21
C PHE A 51 1.63 5.40 3.70
N ASN A 52 0.87 6.30 4.31
CA ASN A 52 0.44 6.17 5.71
C ASN A 52 -0.45 4.94 5.94
N CYS A 53 -1.28 4.56 4.96
CA CYS A 53 -2.05 3.31 5.01
C CYS A 53 -1.11 2.08 5.06
N GLY A 54 -0.10 2.04 4.21
CA GLY A 54 0.90 0.96 4.21
C GLY A 54 1.70 0.88 5.51
N VAL A 55 2.11 2.04 6.06
CA VAL A 55 2.81 2.09 7.36
C VAL A 55 1.92 1.61 8.49
N ALA A 56 0.64 1.99 8.52
CA ALA A 56 -0.30 1.52 9.54
C ALA A 56 -0.46 -0.02 9.50
N TRP A 57 -0.60 -0.60 8.31
CA TRP A 57 -0.62 -2.06 8.16
C TRP A 57 0.69 -2.73 8.62
N LEU A 58 1.84 -2.15 8.25
CA LEU A 58 3.14 -2.69 8.64
C LEU A 58 3.33 -2.70 10.16
N ASN A 59 2.92 -1.63 10.83
CA ASN A 59 2.98 -1.52 12.29
C ASN A 59 2.03 -2.52 12.96
N GLY A 60 0.82 -2.72 12.42
CA GLY A 60 -0.16 -3.67 12.95
C GLY A 60 0.33 -5.13 12.97
N GLN A 61 1.20 -5.53 12.03
CA GLN A 61 1.82 -6.86 12.04
C GLN A 61 2.89 -7.05 13.12
N SER A 62 3.54 -5.96 13.53
CA SER A 62 4.60 -6.01 14.54
C SER A 62 4.03 -6.30 15.93
N ASP A 63 2.77 -5.92 16.19
CA ASP A 63 2.03 -6.25 17.41
C ASP A 63 1.56 -7.72 17.46
N GLU A 64 1.17 -8.31 16.32
CA GLU A 64 0.73 -9.72 16.27
C GLU A 64 1.89 -10.72 16.45
N SER A 65 3.10 -10.32 16.04
CA SER A 65 4.34 -11.11 16.19
C SER A 65 4.78 -11.32 17.65
N ALA A 66 4.23 -10.56 18.60
CA ALA A 66 4.57 -10.63 20.02
C ALA A 66 3.70 -11.61 20.84
N VAL A 67 2.63 -12.14 20.25
CA VAL A 67 1.62 -12.94 20.99
C VAL A 67 1.82 -14.45 20.85
N GLU A 68 2.63 -14.94 19.90
CA GLU A 68 2.92 -16.38 19.73
C GLU A 68 4.11 -16.92 20.58
N MET A 69 4.53 -16.19 21.62
CA MET A 69 5.61 -16.61 22.53
C MET A 69 5.17 -16.55 24.02
N ALA A 70 3.97 -17.06 24.34
CA ALA A 70 3.47 -17.20 25.71
C ALA A 70 2.95 -18.61 26.00
#